data_AF-A0A367LW47-F1
#
_entry.id   AF-A0A367LW47-F1
#
_cell.length_a   1.000
_cell.length_b   1.000
_cell.length_c   1.000
_cell.angle_alpha   90.00
_cell.angle_beta   90.00
_cell.angle_gamma   90.00
#
_symmetry.space_group_name_H-M   'P 1'
#
loop_
_entity.id
_entity.type
_entity.pdbx_description
1 polymer ?
#
loop_
_entity_poly.entity_id
_entity_poly.type
_entity_poly.pdbx_seq_one_letter_code
_entity_poly.pdbx_strand_id
1 'polypeptide(L)' 'EMCIRDSIEEALNAANAIGDDRLQRQGRGMVVPDSFTHGSSAQRMRWFKTGFESGSPASCDTFKAQTL' A
#
# COMPACT_ATOMS: atom_id res chain seq x y z
N GLU A 1 -1.39 7.13 -21.29
CA GLU A 1 -2.06 6.74 -20.02
C GLU A 1 -1.37 5.56 -19.30
N MET A 2 -0.02 5.50 -19.27
CA MET A 2 0.71 4.34 -18.70
C MET A 2 1.26 4.59 -17.28
N CYS A 3 1.46 5.85 -16.89
CA CYS A 3 2.21 6.22 -15.68
C CYS A 3 1.44 6.03 -14.35
N ILE A 4 0.11 6.18 -14.32
CA ILE A 4 -0.68 6.01 -13.08
C ILE A 4 -0.92 4.52 -12.74
N ARG A 5 -0.99 3.64 -13.74
CA ARG A 5 -1.20 2.20 -13.52
C ARG A 5 -0.01 1.56 -12.82
N ASP A 6 1.21 1.86 -13.30
CA ASP A 6 2.45 1.38 -12.66
C ASP A 6 2.57 1.90 -11.22
N SER A 7 2.16 3.15 -10.94
CA SER A 7 2.15 3.70 -9.58
C SER A 7 1.20 2.97 -8.62
N ILE A 8 0.07 2.46 -9.11
CA ILE A 8 -0.88 1.69 -8.28
C ILE A 8 -0.31 0.32 -7.94
N GLU A 9 0.29 -0.37 -8.91
CA GLU A 9 0.91 -1.68 -8.68
C GLU A 9 2.12 -1.57 -7.74
N GLU A 10 2.95 -0.54 -7.91
CA GLU A 10 4.05 -0.27 -6.96
C GLU A 10 3.53 0.03 -5.55
N ALA A 11 2.48 0.85 -5.42
CA ALA A 11 1.92 1.18 -4.12
C ALA A 11 1.26 -0.03 -3.44
N LEU A 12 0.59 -0.90 -4.20
CA LEU A 12 0.06 -2.17 -3.69
C LEU A 12 1.17 -3.13 -3.25
N ASN A 13 2.26 -3.21 -4.02
CA ASN A 13 3.43 -3.99 -3.65
C ASN A 13 4.09 -3.47 -2.37
N ALA A 14 4.22 -2.15 -2.22
CA ALA A 14 4.72 -1.53 -1.00
C ALA A 14 3.78 -1.79 0.19
N ALA A 15 2.46 -1.65 0.01
CA ALA A 15 1.48 -1.93 1.06
C ALA A 15 1.53 -3.38 1.54
N ASN A 16 1.72 -4.32 0.61
CA ASN A 16 1.91 -5.74 0.89
C ASN A 16 3.26 -6.01 1.59
N ALA A 17 4.34 -5.37 1.14
CA ALA A 17 5.70 -5.53 1.67
C ALA A 17 5.80 -5.21 3.17
N ILE A 18 5.01 -4.25 3.65
CA ILE A 18 5.09 -3.72 5.02
C ILE A 18 4.03 -4.36 5.95
N GLY A 19 3.26 -5.35 5.48
CA GLY A 19 2.36 -6.10 6.36
C GLY A 19 3.12 -6.88 7.43
N ASP A 20 2.64 -6.86 8.68
CA ASP A 20 3.34 -7.53 9.79
C ASP A 20 3.44 -9.05 9.59
N ASP A 21 2.45 -9.66 8.95
CA ASP A 21 2.47 -11.06 8.54
C ASP A 21 3.60 -11.37 7.57
N ARG A 22 3.89 -10.46 6.64
CA ARG A 22 4.98 -10.61 5.68
C ARG A 22 6.33 -10.37 6.34
N LEU A 23 6.44 -9.32 7.16
CA LEU A 23 7.65 -9.02 7.92
C LEU A 23 8.00 -10.15 8.90
N GLN A 24 7.00 -10.72 9.58
CA GLN A 24 7.21 -11.85 10.48
C GLN A 24 7.56 -13.13 9.74
N ARG A 25 6.95 -13.42 8.58
CA ARG A 25 7.38 -14.53 7.71
C ARG A 25 8.82 -14.40 7.28
N GLN A 26 9.24 -13.20 6.86
CA GLN A 26 10.61 -12.95 6.41
C GLN A 26 11.63 -13.00 7.56
N GLY A 27 11.28 -12.49 8.74
CA GLY A 27 12.20 -12.43 9.88
C GLY A 27 12.24 -13.68 10.76
N ARG A 28 11.10 -14.34 10.96
CA ARG A 28 10.93 -15.43 11.95
C ARG A 28 10.34 -16.71 11.37
N GLY A 29 9.88 -16.70 10.12
CA GLY A 29 9.28 -17.87 9.45
C GLY A 29 7.86 -18.22 9.88
N MET A 30 7.31 -17.57 10.93
CA MET A 30 5.95 -17.79 11.41
C MET A 30 5.22 -16.46 11.63
N VAL A 31 3.90 -16.49 11.50
CA VAL A 31 3.01 -15.34 11.70
C VAL A 31 2.27 -15.50 13.02
N VAL A 32 2.33 -14.49 13.88
CA VAL A 32 1.60 -14.44 15.15
C VAL A 32 0.64 -13.24 15.10
N PRO A 33 -0.65 -13.44 14.78
CA PRO A 33 -1.61 -12.36 14.58
C PRO A 33 -1.75 -11.39 15.76
N ASP A 34 -1.67 -11.90 17.00
CA ASP A 34 -1.79 -11.11 18.22
C ASP A 34 -0.64 -10.11 18.43
N SER A 35 0.44 -10.22 17.66
CA SER A 35 1.61 -9.34 17.73
C SER A 35 1.62 -8.26 16.64
N PHE A 36 0.54 -8.12 15.88
CA PHE A 36 0.46 -7.11 14.82
C PHE A 36 0.36 -5.70 15.42
N THR A 37 1.20 -4.82 14.92
CA THR A 37 1.27 -3.38 15.26
C THR A 37 0.79 -2.48 14.11
N HIS A 38 0.89 -2.96 12.87
CA HIS A 38 0.50 -2.26 11.65
C HIS A 38 -0.57 -3.02 10.83
N GLY A 39 -1.02 -4.18 11.34
CA GLY A 39 -1.99 -5.05 10.70
C GLY A 39 -1.37 -5.93 9.61
N SER A 40 -2.19 -6.82 9.06
CA SER A 40 -1.75 -7.70 7.97
C SER A 40 -1.59 -6.97 6.64
N SER A 41 -0.75 -7.51 5.77
CA SER A 41 -0.57 -7.13 4.37
C SER A 41 -1.90 -7.01 3.65
N ALA A 42 -2.81 -7.98 3.84
CA ALA A 42 -4.14 -7.99 3.26
C ALA A 42 -5.02 -6.82 3.74
N GLN A 43 -4.97 -6.49 5.03
CA GLN A 43 -5.67 -5.32 5.57
C GLN A 43 -5.11 -4.03 4.96
N ARG A 44 -3.78 -3.91 4.86
CA ARG A 44 -3.11 -2.74 4.28
C ARG A 44 -3.48 -2.54 2.81
N MET A 45 -3.46 -3.60 2.01
CA MET A 45 -3.89 -3.58 0.61
C MET A 45 -5.35 -3.17 0.47
N ARG A 46 -6.24 -3.68 1.34
CA ARG A 46 -7.66 -3.30 1.35
C ARG A 46 -7.83 -1.81 1.64
N TRP A 47 -7.17 -1.28 2.67
CA TRP A 47 -7.28 0.12 3.04
C TRP A 47 -6.70 1.04 1.97
N PHE A 48 -5.57 0.67 1.37
CA PHE A 48 -5.00 1.39 0.23
C PHE A 48 -5.98 1.44 -0.95
N LYS A 49 -6.53 0.29 -1.36
CA LYS A 49 -7.50 0.22 -2.45
C LYS A 49 -8.76 1.03 -2.15
N THR A 50 -9.29 0.92 -0.93
CA THR A 50 -10.46 1.68 -0.49
C THR A 50 -10.17 3.19 -0.50
N GLY A 51 -9.00 3.63 -0.02
CA GLY A 51 -8.58 5.03 -0.05
C GLY A 51 -8.35 5.56 -1.47
N PHE A 52 -7.79 4.73 -2.35
CA PHE A 52 -7.57 5.05 -3.76
C PHE A 52 -8.88 5.15 -4.56
N GLU A 53 -9.85 4.27 -4.28
CA GLU A 53 -11.17 4.28 -4.92
C GLU A 53 -12.06 5.40 -4.38
N SER A 54 -11.95 5.74 -3.09
CA SER A 54 -12.76 6.78 -2.45
C SER A 54 -12.19 8.19 -2.57
N GLY A 55 -10.86 8.33 -2.59
CA GLY A 55 -10.17 9.59 -2.84
C GLY A 55 -9.77 9.66 -4.29
N SER A 56 -10.54 10.36 -5.12
CA SER A 56 -10.26 10.60 -6.54
C SER A 56 -8.78 10.97 -6.76
N PRO A 57 -7.93 10.05 -7.23
CA PRO A 57 -6.50 10.30 -7.43
C PRO A 57 -6.27 11.25 -8.61
N ALA A 58 -7.23 11.33 -9.53
CA ALA A 58 -7.27 12.30 -10.62
C ALA A 58 -7.28 13.76 -10.14
N SER A 59 -7.61 14.00 -8.85
CA SER A 59 -7.58 15.32 -8.24
C SER A 59 -6.20 15.72 -7.70
N CYS A 60 -5.27 14.76 -7.57
CA CYS A 60 -3.91 14.98 -7.10
C CYS A 60 -2.93 14.72 -8.23
N ASP A 61 -2.80 15.69 -9.14
CA ASP A 61 -1.68 15.77 -10.06
C ASP A 61 -0.43 16.25 -9.28
N THR A 62 0.14 15.38 -8.45
CA THR A 62 1.32 15.64 -7.62
C THR A 62 2.55 15.98 -8.45
N PHE A 63 2.56 15.67 -9.75
CA PHE A 63 3.64 16.03 -10.66
C PHE A 63 3.44 17.39 -11.34
N LYS A 64 2.21 17.91 -11.41
CA LYS A 64 1.96 19.33 -11.78
C LYS A 64 2.28 20.33 -10.66
N ALA A 65 2.47 19.88 -9.43
CA ALA A 65 2.89 20.75 -8.31
C ALA A 65 4.37 21.20 -8.39
N GLN A 66 5.09 20.89 -9.47
CA GLN A 66 6.43 21.43 -9.75
C GLN A 66 6.40 22.80 -10.47
N THR A 67 5.23 23.36 -10.74
CA THR A 67 5.09 24.70 -11.34
C THR A 67 4.02 25.51 -10.61
N LEU A 68 4.36 25.97 -9.40
CA LEU A 68 3.74 27.13 -8.75
C LEU A 68 4.84 28.06 -8.23
#